data_AF-A0A925S741-F1
#
_entry.id   AF-A0A925S741-F1
#
_cell.length_a   1.000
_cell.length_b   1.000
_cell.length_c   1.000
_cell.angle_alpha   90.00
_cell.angle_beta   90.00
_cell.angle_gamma   90.00
#
_symmetry.space_group_name_H-M   'P 1'
#
loop_
_entity.id
_entity.type
_entity.pdbx_description
1 polymer ?
#
loop_
_entity_poly.entity_id
_entity_poly.type
_entity_poly.pdbx_seq_one_letter_code
_entity_poly.pdbx_strand_id
1 'polypeptide(L)'
;MTNTASNAVSTDKILAAFSYARVTEKLSHVLHNGQNKVSKKTLAYIDNHPSRQGNMDLKKAAPERPENVVSLNRRSELSRYVLSTCETTDSGESVGMESLKEQARQFLTDHKGRRDQKEWINYVKEQAVQKMVNKIFTMVQRYAAEFNEVAQGTELFVSCSHLGQITEVIKYNRFREAEEVSTYFRARISTTRFSLILRGDLEGIQIFVVPSNQSIAGSLSENQYAANTEMKVDIDEEGMSWQIKGRYAHLQSNEKLAMALLRQLIHDTQRDMKHRES
;
A
#
# COMPACT_ATOMS: atom_id res chain seq x y z
N MET A 1 -3.81 41.04 -41.40
CA MET A 1 -3.59 41.99 -40.29
C MET A 1 -4.15 41.37 -39.01
N THR A 2 -3.24 41.05 -38.09
CA THR A 2 -3.34 40.87 -36.62
C THR A 2 -4.46 40.06 -35.96
N ASN A 3 -4.00 38.96 -35.34
CA ASN A 3 -4.54 38.20 -34.20
C ASN A 3 -4.97 39.06 -33.00
N THR A 4 -6.09 38.69 -32.38
CA THR A 4 -6.36 38.91 -30.94
C THR A 4 -7.23 37.77 -30.40
N ALA A 5 -6.60 36.69 -29.94
CA ALA A 5 -7.21 35.69 -29.07
C ALA A 5 -6.11 34.99 -28.26
N SER A 6 -5.67 35.64 -27.19
CA SER A 6 -4.86 35.02 -26.14
C SER A 6 -4.95 35.94 -24.93
N ASN A 7 -5.62 35.47 -23.86
CA ASN A 7 -5.36 35.75 -22.44
C ASN A 7 -6.58 35.38 -21.58
N ALA A 8 -7.08 34.15 -21.73
CA ALA A 8 -8.07 33.56 -20.82
C ALA A 8 -7.54 32.26 -20.17
N VAL A 9 -6.22 32.14 -20.05
CA VAL A 9 -5.57 31.09 -19.25
C VAL A 9 -4.94 31.78 -18.05
N SER A 10 -5.21 31.26 -16.86
CA SER A 10 -4.52 31.55 -15.59
C SER A 10 -5.22 32.46 -14.57
N THR A 11 -6.49 32.19 -14.28
CA THR A 11 -7.09 32.51 -12.96
C THR A 11 -7.51 31.25 -12.20
N ASP A 12 -7.98 30.21 -12.89
CA ASP A 12 -8.32 28.92 -12.25
C ASP A 12 -7.11 28.13 -11.75
N LYS A 13 -5.93 28.30 -12.37
CA LYS A 13 -4.67 27.68 -11.93
C LYS A 13 -4.16 28.27 -10.61
N ILE A 14 -4.51 29.51 -10.30
CA ILE A 14 -4.10 30.20 -9.07
C ILE A 14 -4.99 29.73 -7.89
N LEU A 15 -6.28 29.46 -8.14
CA LEU A 15 -7.20 28.95 -7.11
C LEU A 15 -6.87 27.52 -6.66
N ALA A 16 -6.37 26.66 -7.55
CA ALA A 16 -5.90 25.32 -7.20
C ALA A 16 -4.63 25.34 -6.32
N ALA A 17 -3.72 26.30 -6.56
CA ALA A 17 -2.51 26.49 -5.75
C ALA A 17 -2.81 27.05 -4.34
N PHE A 18 -3.78 27.96 -4.21
CA PHE A 18 -4.21 28.47 -2.91
C PHE A 18 -4.99 27.45 -2.05
N SER A 19 -5.66 26.48 -2.70
CA SER A 19 -6.25 25.33 -2.00
C SER A 19 -5.19 24.43 -1.36
N TYR A 20 -4.03 24.26 -1.99
CA TYR A 20 -2.93 23.46 -1.48
C TYR A 20 -2.23 24.12 -0.27
N ALA A 21 -2.00 25.44 -0.33
CA ALA A 21 -1.32 26.18 0.74
C ALA A 21 -2.13 26.29 2.06
N ARG A 22 -3.47 26.37 1.97
CA ARG A 22 -4.33 26.48 3.16
C ARG A 22 -4.52 25.15 3.91
N VAL A 23 -4.31 24.02 3.25
CA VAL A 23 -4.42 22.68 3.86
C VAL A 23 -3.12 22.29 4.57
N THR A 24 -1.97 22.71 4.04
CA THR A 24 -0.66 22.50 4.69
C THR A 24 -0.52 23.25 6.01
N GLU A 25 -1.15 24.42 6.15
CA GLU A 25 -1.14 25.22 7.38
C GLU A 25 -2.02 24.64 8.49
N LYS A 26 -3.09 23.92 8.14
CA LYS A 26 -3.95 23.22 9.12
C LYS A 26 -3.34 21.90 9.63
N LEU A 27 -2.47 21.24 8.86
CA LEU A 27 -1.85 19.97 9.24
C LEU A 27 -0.56 20.13 10.08
N SER A 28 0.19 21.22 9.92
CA SER A 28 1.33 21.54 10.79
C SER A 28 0.92 21.75 12.25
N HIS A 29 -0.29 22.28 12.46
CA HIS A 29 -0.89 22.50 13.78
C HIS A 29 -1.38 21.21 14.46
N VAL A 30 -1.68 20.15 13.70
CA VAL A 30 -2.10 18.84 14.22
C VAL A 30 -0.89 17.97 14.57
N LEU A 31 0.19 18.04 13.77
CA LEU A 31 1.40 17.25 13.99
C LEU A 31 2.22 17.72 15.22
N HIS A 32 2.10 18.99 15.65
CA HIS A 32 2.75 19.47 16.87
C HIS A 32 2.08 19.03 18.18
N ASN A 33 0.81 18.60 18.15
CA ASN A 33 0.06 18.19 19.35
C ASN A 33 0.04 16.66 19.58
N GLY A 34 0.67 15.88 18.70
CA GLY A 34 0.65 14.41 18.72
C GLY A 34 1.88 13.73 19.34
N GLN A 35 2.61 14.37 20.25
CA GLN A 35 3.66 13.68 21.01
C GLN A 35 3.04 12.69 22.00
N ASN A 36 2.85 11.46 21.51
CA ASN A 36 2.35 10.33 22.27
C ASN A 36 3.33 9.94 23.38
N LYS A 37 2.94 10.23 24.62
CA LYS A 37 3.49 9.64 25.84
C LYS A 37 3.22 8.13 25.81
N VAL A 38 4.24 7.34 25.50
CA VAL A 38 4.21 5.90 25.77
C VAL A 38 4.17 5.71 27.29
N SER A 39 3.10 5.10 27.80
CA SER A 39 2.89 4.87 29.23
C SER A 39 3.95 3.92 29.78
N LYS A 40 4.59 4.30 30.90
CA LYS A 40 5.60 3.51 31.63
C LYS A 40 5.13 2.10 32.00
N LYS A 41 3.81 1.83 31.97
CA LYS A 41 3.23 0.51 32.24
C LYS A 41 3.43 -0.49 31.09
N THR A 42 3.56 -0.04 29.84
CA THR A 42 3.75 -0.94 28.68
C THR A 42 5.17 -1.49 28.62
N LEU A 43 6.17 -0.71 29.05
CA LEU A 43 7.56 -1.15 29.17
C LEU A 43 7.76 -2.18 30.29
N ALA A 44 7.06 -1.99 31.43
CA ALA A 44 7.14 -2.92 32.56
C ALA A 44 6.54 -4.31 32.28
N TYR A 45 5.66 -4.44 31.27
CA TYR A 45 5.08 -5.73 30.86
C TYR A 45 6.03 -6.52 29.95
N ILE A 46 6.88 -5.84 29.18
CA ILE A 46 7.86 -6.45 28.28
C ILE A 46 9.03 -7.07 29.07
N ASP A 47 9.45 -6.42 30.16
CA ASP A 47 10.61 -6.89 30.95
C ASP A 47 10.32 -8.08 31.87
N ASN A 48 9.06 -8.31 32.25
CA ASN A 48 8.68 -9.36 33.21
C ASN A 48 8.01 -10.60 32.57
N HIS A 49 8.14 -10.80 31.26
CA HIS A 49 7.50 -11.93 30.58
C HIS A 49 8.18 -13.27 30.93
N PRO A 50 7.43 -14.31 31.35
CA PRO A 50 7.98 -15.59 31.84
C PRO A 50 8.74 -16.43 30.81
N SER A 51 8.79 -16.01 29.55
CA SER A 51 9.54 -16.68 28.47
C SER A 51 11.06 -16.49 28.55
N ARG A 52 11.55 -15.64 29.48
CA ARG A 52 12.98 -15.31 29.60
C ARG A 52 13.74 -16.19 30.59
N GLN A 53 13.06 -17.09 31.31
CA GLN A 53 13.69 -18.06 32.22
C GLN A 53 13.74 -19.45 31.58
N GLY A 54 14.73 -19.65 30.71
CA GLY A 54 15.06 -20.96 30.12
C GLY A 54 16.55 -20.98 29.76
N ASN A 55 17.29 -21.80 30.50
CA ASN A 55 18.74 -21.79 30.63
C ASN A 55 19.52 -22.31 29.40
N MET A 56 20.75 -21.81 29.31
CA MET A 56 22.00 -22.39 28.76
C MET A 56 21.98 -23.79 28.12
N ASP A 57 22.44 -23.88 26.87
CA ASP A 57 23.72 -24.51 26.46
C ASP A 57 23.71 -24.79 24.94
N LEU A 58 24.48 -24.02 24.17
CA LEU A 58 24.81 -24.36 22.76
C LEU A 58 26.28 -24.03 22.49
N LYS A 59 27.15 -24.95 22.90
CA LYS A 59 28.51 -25.07 22.35
C LYS A 59 28.44 -25.78 20.99
N LYS A 60 29.22 -25.26 20.05
CA LYS A 60 29.69 -25.88 18.78
C LYS A 60 28.63 -26.20 17.71
N ALA A 61 28.58 -25.34 16.68
CA ALA A 61 28.94 -25.70 15.31
C ALA A 61 28.84 -24.43 14.44
N ALA A 62 29.99 -23.86 14.05
CA ALA A 62 30.03 -22.85 13.01
C ALA A 62 29.87 -23.55 11.65
N PRO A 63 28.91 -23.17 10.81
CA PRO A 63 29.00 -23.44 9.39
C PRO A 63 29.83 -22.31 8.77
N GLU A 64 31.01 -22.66 8.25
CA GLU A 64 31.81 -21.79 7.40
C GLU A 64 30.94 -21.32 6.22
N ARG A 65 30.54 -20.05 6.27
CA ARG A 65 29.98 -19.36 5.10
C ARG A 65 31.16 -18.97 4.22
N PRO A 66 31.14 -19.24 2.90
CA PRO A 66 32.12 -18.66 2.00
C PRO A 66 31.95 -17.14 2.04
N GLU A 67 32.91 -16.45 2.65
CA GLU A 67 32.97 -15.00 2.66
C GLU A 67 33.07 -14.49 1.23
N ASN A 68 32.11 -13.65 0.87
CA ASN A 68 32.07 -12.95 -0.41
C ASN A 68 33.34 -12.10 -0.55
N VAL A 69 34.32 -12.58 -1.34
CA VAL A 69 35.62 -11.94 -1.62
C VAL A 69 35.47 -10.51 -2.18
N VAL A 70 34.31 -10.18 -2.74
CA VAL A 70 33.96 -8.85 -3.24
C VAL A 70 33.85 -7.80 -2.11
N SER A 71 33.52 -8.22 -0.88
CA SER A 71 33.34 -7.31 0.26
C SER A 71 34.65 -6.89 0.94
N LEU A 72 35.68 -7.74 0.87
CA LEU A 72 37.01 -7.48 1.43
C LEU A 72 37.81 -6.48 0.59
N ASN A 73 37.74 -6.59 -0.74
CA ASN A 73 38.42 -5.64 -1.64
C ASN A 73 37.89 -4.23 -1.47
N ARG A 74 36.55 -4.06 -1.42
CA ARG A 74 35.91 -2.74 -1.21
C ARG A 74 36.28 -2.09 0.13
N ARG A 75 36.38 -2.90 1.20
CA ARG A 75 36.83 -2.42 2.51
C ARG A 75 38.30 -2.00 2.48
N SER A 76 39.17 -2.79 1.84
CA SER A 76 40.60 -2.47 1.76
C SER A 76 40.90 -1.22 0.92
N GLU A 77 40.11 -0.96 -0.12
CA GLU A 77 40.22 0.23 -0.96
C GLU A 77 39.73 1.49 -0.24
N LEU A 78 38.60 1.40 0.48
CA LEU A 78 38.11 2.49 1.33
C LEU A 78 39.12 2.81 2.45
N SER A 79 39.71 1.80 3.08
CA SER A 79 40.74 2.01 4.11
C SER A 79 42.00 2.69 3.56
N ARG A 80 42.47 2.31 2.36
CA ARG A 80 43.63 2.99 1.73
C ARG A 80 43.31 4.41 1.30
N TYR A 81 42.11 4.67 0.77
CA TYR A 81 41.68 6.01 0.40
C TYR A 81 41.66 6.94 1.61
N VAL A 82 41.05 6.48 2.72
CA VAL A 82 40.98 7.21 4.00
C VAL A 82 42.38 7.49 4.57
N LEU A 83 43.27 6.49 4.57
CA LEU A 83 44.63 6.68 5.08
C LEU A 83 45.44 7.66 4.20
N SER A 84 45.31 7.59 2.87
CA SER A 84 46.00 8.51 1.96
C SER A 84 45.52 9.95 2.05
N THR A 85 44.28 10.19 2.49
CA THR A 85 43.74 11.54 2.68
C THR A 85 44.06 12.13 4.05
N CYS A 86 44.44 11.31 5.04
CA CYS A 86 44.86 11.78 6.36
C CYS A 86 46.32 12.25 6.43
N GLU A 87 47.19 11.84 5.50
CA GLU A 87 48.62 12.21 5.52
C GLU A 87 48.91 13.62 4.96
N THR A 88 47.91 14.27 4.36
CA THR A 88 48.05 15.60 3.76
C THR A 88 46.99 16.57 4.27
N THR A 89 47.21 17.22 5.42
CA THR A 89 46.82 18.62 5.70
C THR A 89 47.02 18.98 7.17
N ASP A 90 48.02 19.81 7.49
CA ASP A 90 48.18 20.43 8.83
C ASP A 90 47.78 21.91 8.86
N SER A 91 47.02 22.41 7.85
CA SER A 91 46.62 23.83 7.82
C SER A 91 45.30 24.16 7.09
N GLY A 92 44.44 23.17 6.81
CA GLY A 92 43.18 23.35 6.06
C GLY A 92 41.97 22.56 6.56
N GLU A 93 42.10 21.85 7.69
CA GLU A 93 41.11 20.88 8.18
C GLU A 93 39.73 21.49 8.48
N SER A 94 39.65 22.77 8.87
CA SER A 94 38.36 23.41 9.18
C SER A 94 37.50 23.66 7.93
N VAL A 95 38.12 23.95 6.78
CA VAL A 95 37.42 24.23 5.52
C VAL A 95 36.89 22.94 4.88
N GLY A 96 37.67 21.86 4.94
CA GLY A 96 37.25 20.53 4.47
C GLY A 96 36.13 19.93 5.31
N MET A 97 36.25 20.02 6.63
CA MET A 97 35.23 19.51 7.56
C MET A 97 33.92 20.31 7.48
N GLU A 98 33.97 21.63 7.32
CA GLU A 98 32.76 22.44 7.17
C GLU A 98 32.05 22.18 5.83
N SER A 99 32.82 21.99 4.74
CA SER A 99 32.25 21.57 3.45
C SER A 99 31.59 20.19 3.52
N LEU A 100 32.20 19.23 4.23
CA LEU A 100 31.63 17.89 4.42
C LEU A 100 30.35 17.93 5.27
N LYS A 101 30.33 18.75 6.34
CA LYS A 101 29.13 18.98 7.15
C LYS A 101 28.01 19.58 6.33
N GLU A 102 28.31 20.53 5.45
CA GLU A 102 27.32 21.16 4.59
C GLU A 102 26.76 20.18 3.54
N GLN A 103 27.62 19.39 2.90
CA GLN A 103 27.17 18.31 1.99
C GLN A 103 26.30 17.26 2.71
N ALA A 104 26.66 16.89 3.95
CA ALA A 104 25.85 15.98 4.75
C ALA A 104 24.51 16.60 5.14
N ARG A 105 24.46 17.90 5.49
CA ARG A 105 23.21 18.62 5.78
C ARG A 105 22.30 18.69 4.55
N GLN A 106 22.84 19.01 3.39
CA GLN A 106 22.10 19.04 2.13
C GLN A 106 21.56 17.65 1.79
N PHE A 107 22.41 16.62 1.88
CA PHE A 107 21.99 15.23 1.67
C PHE A 107 20.87 14.80 2.63
N LEU A 108 20.99 15.12 3.93
CA LEU A 108 19.96 14.79 4.92
C LEU A 108 18.65 15.53 4.67
N THR A 109 18.73 16.79 4.21
CA THR A 109 17.56 17.62 3.90
C THR A 109 16.85 17.11 2.65
N ASP A 110 17.60 16.79 1.60
CA ASP A 110 17.07 16.17 0.38
C ASP A 110 16.47 14.80 0.65
N HIS A 111 17.14 13.98 1.46
CA HIS A 111 16.66 12.65 1.82
C HIS A 111 15.38 12.73 2.67
N LYS A 112 15.29 13.72 3.56
CA LYS A 112 14.06 14.00 4.32
C LYS A 112 12.94 14.47 3.38
N GLY A 113 13.21 15.41 2.48
CA GLY A 113 12.23 15.90 1.51
C GLY A 113 11.67 14.78 0.62
N ARG A 114 12.53 13.88 0.13
CA ARG A 114 12.09 12.71 -0.65
C ARG A 114 11.23 11.74 0.15
N ARG A 115 11.56 11.53 1.44
CA ARG A 115 10.78 10.68 2.33
C ARG A 115 9.39 11.27 2.56
N ASP A 116 9.34 12.55 2.93
CA ASP A 116 8.08 13.25 3.20
C ASP A 116 7.20 13.28 1.92
N GLN A 117 7.81 13.48 0.75
CA GLN A 117 7.12 13.40 -0.54
C GLN A 117 6.56 11.99 -0.81
N LYS A 118 7.34 10.94 -0.54
CA LYS A 118 6.88 9.56 -0.70
C LYS A 118 5.72 9.22 0.24
N GLU A 119 5.81 9.64 1.50
CA GLU A 119 4.75 9.44 2.49
C GLU A 119 3.46 10.18 2.07
N TRP A 120 3.59 11.40 1.56
CA TRP A 120 2.43 12.15 1.03
C TRP A 120 1.81 11.47 -0.21
N ILE A 121 2.62 11.02 -1.17
CA ILE A 121 2.12 10.28 -2.34
C ILE A 121 1.38 9.02 -1.90
N ASN A 122 1.96 8.26 -0.96
CA ASN A 122 1.32 7.05 -0.44
C ASN A 122 -0.02 7.35 0.23
N TYR A 123 -0.09 8.41 1.04
CA TYR A 123 -1.35 8.85 1.65
C TYR A 123 -2.41 9.21 0.60
N VAL A 124 -2.03 9.93 -0.46
CA VAL A 124 -2.94 10.29 -1.56
C VAL A 124 -3.43 9.04 -2.31
N LYS A 125 -2.54 8.09 -2.60
CA LYS A 125 -2.90 6.80 -3.22
C LYS A 125 -3.87 6.00 -2.36
N GLU A 126 -3.59 5.89 -1.07
CA GLU A 126 -4.43 5.17 -0.11
C GLU A 126 -5.87 5.73 -0.10
N GLN A 127 -6.00 7.05 0.00
CA GLN A 127 -7.30 7.73 -0.01
C GLN A 127 -8.05 7.53 -1.34
N ALA A 128 -7.34 7.52 -2.46
CA ALA A 128 -7.96 7.30 -3.75
C ALA A 128 -8.42 5.86 -3.97
N VAL A 129 -7.61 4.90 -3.56
CA VAL A 129 -7.96 3.47 -3.58
C VAL A 129 -9.18 3.23 -2.72
N GLN A 130 -9.22 3.76 -1.49
CA GLN A 130 -10.39 3.67 -0.63
C GLN A 130 -11.65 4.22 -1.31
N LYS A 131 -11.57 5.43 -1.90
CA LYS A 131 -12.71 6.04 -2.61
C LYS A 131 -13.16 5.23 -3.81
N MET A 132 -12.23 4.68 -4.59
CA MET A 132 -12.54 3.90 -5.78
C MET A 132 -13.14 2.52 -5.42
N VAL A 133 -12.57 1.82 -4.44
CA VAL A 133 -13.14 0.57 -3.91
C VAL A 133 -14.55 0.83 -3.39
N ASN A 134 -14.75 1.87 -2.58
CA ASN A 134 -16.07 2.22 -2.07
C ASN A 134 -17.07 2.49 -3.20
N LYS A 135 -16.65 3.24 -4.23
CA LYS A 135 -17.50 3.53 -5.39
C LYS A 135 -17.93 2.26 -6.14
N ILE A 136 -16.98 1.37 -6.45
CA ILE A 136 -17.27 0.10 -7.13
C ILE A 136 -18.18 -0.76 -6.24
N PHE A 137 -17.86 -0.86 -4.96
CA PHE A 137 -18.64 -1.63 -3.99
C PHE A 137 -20.08 -1.13 -3.88
N THR A 138 -20.31 0.18 -3.74
CA THR A 138 -21.67 0.76 -3.67
C THR A 138 -22.47 0.49 -4.95
N MET A 139 -21.83 0.56 -6.12
CA MET A 139 -22.49 0.23 -7.39
C MET A 139 -22.90 -1.25 -7.45
N VAL A 140 -21.98 -2.17 -7.11
CA VAL A 140 -22.29 -3.60 -7.10
C VAL A 140 -23.37 -3.91 -6.05
N GLN A 141 -23.29 -3.31 -4.87
CA GLN A 141 -24.27 -3.49 -3.80
C GLN A 141 -25.67 -3.06 -4.25
N ARG A 142 -25.78 -1.93 -4.96
CA ARG A 142 -27.06 -1.49 -5.54
C ARG A 142 -27.60 -2.51 -6.54
N TYR A 143 -26.79 -2.95 -7.50
CA TYR A 143 -27.23 -3.95 -8.49
C TYR A 143 -27.55 -5.30 -7.85
N ALA A 144 -26.83 -5.70 -6.80
CA ALA A 144 -27.12 -6.90 -6.04
C ALA A 144 -28.47 -6.80 -5.31
N ALA A 145 -28.80 -5.62 -4.75
CA ALA A 145 -30.10 -5.39 -4.14
C ALA A 145 -31.24 -5.51 -5.16
N GLU A 146 -31.10 -4.87 -6.33
CA GLU A 146 -32.07 -4.99 -7.43
C GLU A 146 -32.21 -6.45 -7.92
N PHE A 147 -31.11 -7.20 -8.01
CA PHE A 147 -31.13 -8.62 -8.38
C PHE A 147 -31.79 -9.51 -7.32
N ASN A 148 -31.58 -9.21 -6.04
CA ASN A 148 -32.12 -9.98 -4.93
C ASN A 148 -33.65 -9.93 -4.82
N GLU A 149 -34.30 -8.92 -5.41
CA GLU A 149 -35.78 -8.89 -5.51
C GLU A 149 -36.33 -10.10 -6.28
N VAL A 150 -35.55 -10.62 -7.24
CA VAL A 150 -35.92 -11.80 -8.05
C VAL A 150 -35.30 -13.08 -7.49
N ALA A 151 -34.08 -13.00 -6.95
CA ALA A 151 -33.33 -14.17 -6.48
C ALA A 151 -33.61 -14.57 -5.02
N GLN A 152 -34.57 -13.93 -4.35
CA GLN A 152 -34.88 -14.16 -2.95
C GLN A 152 -35.23 -15.64 -2.69
N GLY A 153 -34.59 -16.24 -1.67
CA GLY A 153 -34.83 -17.64 -1.30
C GLY A 153 -34.11 -18.67 -2.18
N THR A 154 -33.27 -18.24 -3.13
CA THR A 154 -32.48 -19.13 -3.99
C THR A 154 -31.00 -19.14 -3.60
N GLU A 155 -30.23 -20.11 -4.12
CA GLU A 155 -28.76 -20.13 -3.96
C GLU A 155 -28.06 -18.95 -4.67
N LEU A 156 -28.76 -18.22 -5.54
CA LEU A 156 -28.25 -17.04 -6.23
C LEU A 156 -28.37 -15.75 -5.40
N PHE A 157 -28.99 -15.82 -4.22
CA PHE A 157 -29.08 -14.66 -3.33
C PHE A 157 -27.69 -14.09 -3.02
N VAL A 158 -27.54 -12.78 -3.18
CA VAL A 158 -26.27 -12.08 -3.02
C VAL A 158 -26.25 -11.33 -1.70
N SER A 159 -25.24 -11.58 -0.88
CA SER A 159 -24.95 -10.85 0.34
C SER A 159 -23.75 -9.92 0.15
N CYS A 160 -23.77 -8.75 0.78
CA CYS A 160 -22.64 -7.80 0.76
C CYS A 160 -22.11 -7.60 2.17
N SER A 161 -20.78 -7.61 2.35
CA SER A 161 -20.13 -7.32 3.62
C SER A 161 -19.91 -5.82 3.81
N HIS A 162 -19.52 -5.40 5.01
CA HIS A 162 -19.02 -4.04 5.21
C HIS A 162 -17.67 -3.86 4.50
N LEU A 163 -17.43 -2.65 3.97
CA LEU A 163 -16.12 -2.21 3.49
C LEU A 163 -15.23 -1.93 4.72
N GLY A 164 -14.12 -2.63 4.86
CA GLY A 164 -13.23 -2.48 6.01
C GLY A 164 -11.77 -2.38 5.63
N GLN A 165 -10.98 -1.74 6.49
CA GLN A 165 -9.53 -1.83 6.46
C GLN A 165 -9.11 -3.06 7.25
N ILE A 166 -8.37 -3.97 6.62
CA ILE A 166 -7.91 -5.22 7.21
C ILE A 166 -6.38 -5.23 7.16
N THR A 167 -5.77 -5.37 8.33
CA THR A 167 -4.33 -5.49 8.47
C THR A 167 -3.98 -6.96 8.65
N GLU A 168 -3.22 -7.52 7.71
CA GLU A 168 -2.83 -8.93 7.68
C GLU A 168 -1.31 -9.07 7.82
N VAL A 169 -0.88 -10.07 8.59
CA VAL A 169 0.53 -10.42 8.73
C VAL A 169 0.92 -11.30 7.54
N ILE A 170 1.77 -10.78 6.67
CA ILE A 170 2.27 -11.48 5.48
C ILE A 170 3.36 -12.49 5.86
N LYS A 171 4.24 -12.09 6.79
CA LYS A 171 5.43 -12.86 7.12
C LYS A 171 5.65 -12.92 8.62
N TYR A 172 5.97 -14.11 9.11
CA TYR A 172 6.38 -14.36 10.48
C TYR A 172 7.87 -14.66 10.54
N ASN A 173 8.55 -14.08 11.52
CA ASN A 173 9.94 -14.43 11.83
C ASN A 173 10.02 -15.83 12.48
N ARG A 174 11.22 -16.39 12.60
CA ARG A 174 11.54 -17.65 13.31
C ARG A 174 11.01 -17.68 14.75
N PHE A 175 10.85 -16.51 15.37
CA PHE A 175 10.29 -16.36 16.72
C PHE A 175 8.76 -16.22 16.75
N ARG A 176 8.07 -16.44 15.62
CA ARG A 176 6.61 -16.26 15.45
C ARG A 176 6.11 -14.83 15.68
N GLU A 177 7.01 -13.85 15.56
CA GLU A 177 6.67 -12.43 15.57
C GLU A 177 6.32 -11.97 14.15
N ALA A 178 5.40 -11.01 14.03
CA ALA A 178 5.05 -10.42 12.75
C ALA A 178 6.26 -9.64 12.21
N GLU A 179 6.83 -10.11 11.09
CA GLU A 179 7.96 -9.49 10.41
C GLU A 179 7.47 -8.49 9.36
N GLU A 180 6.39 -8.84 8.65
CA GLU A 180 5.82 -8.02 7.60
C GLU A 180 4.31 -8.01 7.71
N VAL A 181 3.74 -6.80 7.66
CA VAL A 181 2.31 -6.55 7.80
C VAL A 181 1.89 -5.68 6.64
N SER A 182 0.79 -6.03 6.00
CA SER A 182 0.16 -5.21 4.97
C SER A 182 -1.27 -4.91 5.31
N THR A 183 -1.70 -3.73 4.92
CA THR A 183 -3.05 -3.24 5.19
C THR A 183 -3.78 -3.08 3.87
N TYR A 184 -4.93 -3.73 3.79
CA TYR A 184 -5.77 -3.78 2.60
C TYR A 184 -7.14 -3.16 2.88
N PHE A 185 -7.69 -2.45 1.90
CA PHE A 185 -9.13 -2.16 1.88
C PHE A 185 -9.85 -3.36 1.27
N ARG A 186 -10.72 -4.00 2.05
CA ARG A 186 -11.42 -5.21 1.62
C ARG A 186 -12.92 -5.03 1.68
N ALA A 187 -13.57 -5.44 0.60
CA ALA A 187 -15.01 -5.64 0.57
C ALA A 187 -15.34 -6.98 -0.09
N ARG A 188 -16.44 -7.59 0.33
CA ARG A 188 -16.87 -8.90 -0.15
C ARG A 188 -18.34 -8.85 -0.58
N ILE A 189 -18.62 -9.42 -1.74
CA ILE A 189 -19.97 -9.67 -2.24
C ILE A 189 -20.05 -11.18 -2.49
N SER A 190 -20.98 -11.89 -1.85
CA SER A 190 -21.00 -13.36 -1.88
C SER A 190 -22.37 -13.93 -2.16
N THR A 191 -22.42 -14.97 -2.98
CA THR A 191 -23.48 -15.96 -2.99
C THR A 191 -23.15 -17.08 -1.99
N THR A 192 -24.03 -18.08 -1.88
CA THR A 192 -23.75 -19.29 -1.08
C THR A 192 -22.50 -20.04 -1.56
N ARG A 193 -22.14 -19.93 -2.85
CA ARG A 193 -21.08 -20.73 -3.48
C ARG A 193 -19.80 -19.95 -3.75
N PHE A 194 -19.90 -18.70 -4.20
CA PHE A 194 -18.77 -17.88 -4.57
C PHE A 194 -18.79 -16.51 -3.86
N SER A 195 -17.60 -15.98 -3.66
CA SER A 195 -17.33 -14.65 -3.13
C SER A 195 -16.53 -13.86 -4.14
N LEU A 196 -17.09 -12.72 -4.56
CA LEU A 196 -16.37 -11.65 -5.22
C LEU A 196 -15.69 -10.79 -4.15
N ILE A 197 -14.37 -10.65 -4.24
CA ILE A 197 -13.54 -9.91 -3.29
C ILE A 197 -12.91 -8.74 -4.00
N LEU A 198 -13.11 -7.54 -3.45
CA LEU A 198 -12.43 -6.32 -3.84
C LEU A 198 -11.33 -6.05 -2.81
N ARG A 199 -10.07 -6.05 -3.25
CA ARG A 199 -8.90 -5.79 -2.41
C ARG A 199 -8.13 -4.60 -2.95
N GLY A 200 -7.99 -3.56 -2.16
CA GLY A 200 -7.22 -2.36 -2.48
C GLY A 200 -5.96 -2.24 -1.63
N ASP A 201 -4.84 -1.89 -2.25
CA ASP A 201 -3.57 -1.53 -1.61
C ASP A 201 -2.98 -0.25 -2.23
N LEU A 202 -1.72 0.08 -1.94
CA LEU A 202 -1.04 1.25 -2.51
C LEU A 202 -0.75 1.16 -4.01
N GLU A 203 -0.73 -0.05 -4.57
CA GLU A 203 -0.47 -0.29 -6.00
C GLU A 203 -1.75 -0.20 -6.82
N GLY A 204 -2.88 -0.57 -6.21
CA GLY A 204 -4.20 -0.39 -6.82
C GLY A 204 -5.27 -1.30 -6.23
N ILE A 205 -6.14 -1.80 -7.10
CA ILE A 205 -7.28 -2.63 -6.74
C ILE A 205 -7.20 -3.94 -7.51
N GLN A 206 -7.25 -5.04 -6.78
CA GLN A 206 -7.32 -6.39 -7.30
C GLN A 206 -8.69 -6.98 -6.98
N ILE A 207 -9.25 -7.68 -7.95
CA ILE A 207 -10.60 -8.25 -7.86
C ILE A 207 -10.52 -9.74 -8.09
N PHE A 208 -11.03 -10.51 -7.14
CA PHE A 208 -10.98 -11.98 -7.15
C PHE A 208 -12.39 -12.56 -7.10
N VAL A 209 -12.62 -13.66 -7.82
CA VAL A 209 -13.77 -14.53 -7.60
C VAL A 209 -13.25 -15.83 -7.02
N VAL A 210 -13.61 -16.12 -5.77
CA VAL A 210 -13.16 -17.31 -5.05
C VAL A 210 -14.35 -18.10 -4.53
N PRO A 211 -14.25 -19.42 -4.34
CA PRO A 211 -15.27 -20.18 -3.62
C PRO A 211 -15.51 -19.61 -2.20
N SER A 212 -16.77 -19.51 -1.78
CA SER A 212 -17.15 -18.86 -0.51
C SER A 212 -16.49 -19.53 0.70
N ASN A 213 -16.28 -20.86 0.65
CA ASN A 213 -15.57 -21.62 1.70
C ASN A 213 -14.08 -21.25 1.82
N GLN A 214 -13.45 -20.76 0.75
CA GLN A 214 -12.04 -20.36 0.74
C GLN A 214 -11.83 -18.86 1.00
N SER A 215 -12.91 -18.07 0.93
CA SER A 215 -12.89 -16.63 1.20
C SER A 215 -12.52 -16.26 2.65
N ILE A 216 -12.64 -17.23 3.58
CA ILE A 216 -12.37 -17.05 5.02
C ILE A 216 -10.87 -16.98 5.30
N ALA A 217 -10.01 -17.59 4.46
CA ALA A 217 -8.58 -17.74 4.72
C ALA A 217 -7.70 -16.51 4.40
N GLY A 218 -8.31 -15.32 4.24
CA GLY A 218 -7.59 -14.05 4.07
C GLY A 218 -6.87 -13.90 2.73
N SER A 219 -5.91 -12.97 2.66
CA SER A 219 -5.19 -12.67 1.40
C SER A 219 -4.31 -13.84 0.91
N LEU A 220 -3.92 -14.75 1.79
CA LEU A 220 -3.09 -15.91 1.45
C LEU A 220 -3.81 -16.91 0.53
N SER A 221 -5.11 -17.15 0.74
CA SER A 221 -5.89 -17.99 -0.17
C SER A 221 -6.22 -17.25 -1.47
N GLU A 222 -6.52 -15.95 -1.39
CA GLU A 222 -6.81 -15.12 -2.56
C GLU A 222 -5.64 -15.05 -3.54
N ASN A 223 -4.41 -14.97 -3.05
CA ASN A 223 -3.21 -14.94 -3.90
C ASN A 223 -2.99 -16.24 -4.69
N GLN A 224 -3.67 -17.34 -4.34
CA GLN A 224 -3.66 -18.58 -5.11
C GLN A 224 -4.59 -18.50 -6.34
N TYR A 225 -5.48 -17.52 -6.37
CA TYR A 225 -6.38 -17.26 -7.48
C TYR A 225 -5.84 -16.12 -8.35
N ALA A 226 -5.93 -16.31 -9.67
CA ALA A 226 -5.63 -15.23 -10.60
C ALA A 226 -6.67 -14.11 -10.42
N ALA A 227 -6.21 -12.87 -10.23
CA ALA A 227 -7.09 -11.72 -10.17
C ALA A 227 -7.91 -11.62 -11.47
N ASN A 228 -9.23 -11.61 -11.36
CA ASN A 228 -10.14 -11.44 -12.49
C ASN A 228 -9.90 -10.08 -13.17
N THR A 229 -9.57 -9.06 -12.39
CA THR A 229 -9.28 -7.71 -12.87
C THR A 229 -8.34 -7.00 -11.91
N GLU A 230 -7.38 -6.27 -12.49
CA GLU A 230 -6.46 -5.40 -11.78
C GLU A 230 -6.64 -3.97 -12.28
N MET A 231 -6.77 -3.05 -11.33
CA MET A 231 -6.80 -1.62 -11.56
C MET A 231 -5.56 -1.03 -10.90
N LYS A 232 -4.72 -0.31 -11.65
CA LYS A 232 -3.54 0.37 -11.10
C LYS A 232 -3.82 1.85 -10.95
N VAL A 233 -3.31 2.43 -9.86
CA VAL A 233 -3.34 3.88 -9.65
C VAL A 233 -2.03 4.48 -10.18
N ASP A 234 -2.16 5.42 -11.10
CA ASP A 234 -1.04 6.19 -11.63
C ASP A 234 -1.21 7.66 -11.23
N ILE A 235 -0.12 8.30 -10.83
CA ILE A 235 -0.10 9.71 -10.46
C ILE A 235 0.95 10.38 -11.33
N ASP A 236 0.49 11.22 -12.23
CA ASP A 236 1.29 12.02 -13.14
C ASP A 236 1.16 13.52 -12.81
N GLU A 237 1.79 14.37 -13.61
CA GLU A 237 1.72 15.83 -13.45
C GLU A 237 0.32 16.39 -13.74
N GLU A 238 -0.51 15.66 -14.48
CA GLU A 238 -1.88 16.05 -14.85
C GLU A 238 -2.91 15.64 -13.78
N GLY A 239 -2.54 14.70 -12.92
CA GLY A 239 -3.29 14.31 -11.73
C GLY A 239 -3.25 12.81 -11.48
N MET A 240 -4.38 12.26 -11.07
CA MET A 240 -4.51 10.85 -10.77
C MET A 240 -5.34 10.15 -11.84
N SER A 241 -4.78 9.11 -12.42
CA SER A 241 -5.42 8.30 -13.44
C SER A 241 -5.48 6.83 -13.02
N TRP A 242 -6.47 6.11 -13.54
CA TRP A 242 -6.68 4.71 -13.26
C TRP A 242 -6.44 3.90 -14.53
N GLN A 243 -5.71 2.80 -14.42
CA GLN A 243 -5.48 1.90 -15.55
C GLN A 243 -6.09 0.52 -15.28
N ILE A 244 -6.88 0.00 -16.21
CA ILE A 244 -7.41 -1.36 -16.19
C ILE A 244 -6.76 -2.11 -17.35
N LYS A 245 -6.00 -3.18 -17.06
CA LYS A 245 -5.29 -3.97 -18.08
C LYS A 245 -4.44 -3.11 -19.04
N GLY A 246 -3.78 -2.07 -18.51
CA GLY A 246 -2.94 -1.15 -19.29
C GLY A 246 -3.69 -0.11 -20.12
N ARG A 247 -5.00 0.06 -19.93
CA ARG A 247 -5.79 1.12 -20.59
C ARG A 247 -6.37 2.08 -19.54
N TYR A 248 -6.34 3.38 -19.81
CA TYR A 248 -6.93 4.37 -18.92
C TYR A 248 -8.44 4.18 -18.79
N ALA A 249 -8.92 4.14 -17.54
CA ALA A 249 -10.30 3.90 -17.19
C ALA A 249 -11.05 5.23 -17.05
N HIS A 250 -12.18 5.34 -17.74
CA HIS A 250 -13.09 6.50 -17.64
C HIS A 250 -14.17 6.23 -16.59
N LEU A 251 -14.81 7.26 -16.01
CA LEU A 251 -15.87 7.07 -15.01
C LEU A 251 -17.03 6.15 -15.46
N GLN A 252 -17.42 6.18 -16.73
CA GLN A 252 -18.46 5.31 -17.31
C GLN A 252 -18.03 3.84 -17.41
N SER A 253 -16.73 3.56 -17.29
CA SER A 253 -16.22 2.19 -17.20
C SER A 253 -16.52 1.55 -15.85
N ASN A 254 -16.76 2.33 -14.79
CA ASN A 254 -16.97 1.79 -13.44
C ASN A 254 -18.32 1.09 -13.30
N GLU A 255 -19.38 1.63 -13.89
CA GLU A 255 -20.71 0.99 -13.89
C GLU A 255 -20.69 -0.30 -14.71
N LYS A 256 -20.07 -0.25 -15.89
CA LYS A 256 -19.87 -1.43 -16.74
C LYS A 256 -19.05 -2.50 -16.02
N LEU A 257 -18.00 -2.09 -15.30
CA LEU A 257 -17.19 -2.98 -14.48
C LEU A 257 -18.03 -3.60 -13.36
N ALA A 258 -18.73 -2.78 -12.56
CA ALA A 258 -19.57 -3.27 -11.46
C ALA A 258 -20.62 -4.29 -11.94
N MET A 259 -21.31 -3.99 -13.05
CA MET A 259 -22.28 -4.90 -13.65
C MET A 259 -21.61 -6.19 -14.17
N ALA A 260 -20.44 -6.08 -14.81
CA ALA A 260 -19.68 -7.24 -15.28
C ALA A 260 -19.22 -8.14 -14.13
N LEU A 261 -18.79 -7.54 -13.02
CA LEU A 261 -18.37 -8.28 -11.81
C LEU A 261 -19.55 -9.03 -11.18
N LEU A 262 -20.72 -8.39 -11.04
CA LEU A 262 -21.91 -9.05 -10.53
C LEU A 262 -22.34 -10.19 -11.48
N ARG A 263 -22.38 -9.92 -12.79
CA ARG A 263 -22.72 -10.94 -13.80
C ARG A 263 -21.77 -12.14 -13.71
N GLN A 264 -20.47 -11.91 -13.55
CA GLN A 264 -19.49 -12.97 -13.41
C GLN A 264 -19.77 -13.82 -12.16
N LEU A 265 -20.03 -13.20 -11.01
CA LEU A 265 -20.34 -13.90 -9.77
C LEU A 265 -21.58 -14.80 -9.90
N ILE A 266 -22.65 -14.28 -10.52
CA ILE A 266 -23.88 -15.04 -10.75
C ILE A 266 -23.64 -16.17 -11.75
N HIS A 267 -22.93 -15.90 -12.85
CA HIS A 267 -22.62 -16.90 -13.86
C HIS A 267 -21.80 -18.07 -13.29
N ASP A 268 -20.78 -17.78 -12.49
CA ASP A 268 -19.95 -18.82 -11.87
C ASP A 268 -20.76 -19.65 -10.86
N THR A 269 -21.66 -19.01 -10.12
CA THR A 269 -22.60 -19.71 -9.22
C THR A 269 -23.55 -20.63 -10.01
N GLN A 270 -24.16 -20.13 -11.09
CA GLN A 270 -25.04 -20.93 -11.95
C GLN A 270 -24.32 -22.12 -12.59
N ARG A 271 -23.05 -21.94 -13.00
CA ARG A 271 -22.24 -23.00 -13.58
C ARG A 271 -21.96 -24.12 -12.57
N ASP A 272 -21.64 -23.77 -11.32
CA ASP A 272 -21.43 -24.77 -10.26
C ASP A 272 -22.73 -25.53 -9.93
N MET A 273 -23.88 -24.84 -9.90
CA MET A 273 -25.18 -25.47 -9.68
C MET A 273 -25.48 -26.52 -10.77
N LYS A 274 -25.31 -26.18 -12.04
CA LYS A 274 -25.55 -27.11 -13.17
C LYS A 274 -24.64 -28.34 -13.12
N HIS A 275 -23.38 -28.17 -12.72
CA HIS A 275 -22.43 -29.27 -12.62
C HIS A 275 -22.78 -30.29 -11.52
N ARG A 276 -23.56 -29.91 -10.51
CA ARG A 276 -23.98 -30.81 -9.42
C ARG A 276 -25.26 -31.57 -9.72
N GLU A 277 -26.06 -31.08 -10.68
CA GLU A 277 -27.30 -31.71 -11.11
C GLU A 277 -27.08 -32.76 -12.22
N SER A 278 -25.88 -32.80 -12.81
CA SER A 278 -25.44 -33.79 -13.82
C SER A 278 -24.66 -34.94 -13.17
#